data_AF-A0A0M0BK90-F1
#
_entry.id   AF-A0A0M0BK90-F1
#
_cell.length_a   1.000
_cell.length_b   1.000
_cell.length_c   1.000
_cell.angle_alpha   90.00
_cell.angle_beta   90.00
_cell.angle_gamma   90.00
#
_symmetry.space_group_name_H-M   'P 1'
#
loop_
_entity.id
_entity.type
_entity.pdbx_description
1 polymer ?
#
loop_
_entity_poly.entity_id
_entity_poly.type
_entity_poly.pdbx_seq_one_letter_code
_entity_poly.pdbx_strand_id
1 'polypeptide(L)'
;MERWRLIDLGSPEPLVAQTFYEAAAEAVHRGEAPNTLIMLQPGSAYVCLGYHQDLEKEIDLDFCREKELPIIRRSQGGGATYLDGDQVFYQIVAKNSPAVPRNVEEMFERLLAVTVETYRMLDVEAEFKPLNDVVVGGRKISGNGAGMHESASILVGNVILDLDYGMMARVLRVPDEKFRDKMAKSMRDWVSTLRRELGHPPPAETVKQKYVEAFQELLGVELVREKPTEEEWRIFNEVVKPMHTSREWLHMETSPAHRREGRAVKIAGDVKVVEADHKARKLIRVRAEVKGDEILGIQIRGDFFVLPKEAIATLEWMLSGVKLEEGTVSETVKRFYKDTDTQTPGLKPQDYVNAVMKIKGLI
;
A
#
# COMPACT_ATOMS: atom_id res chain seq x y z
N MET A 1 -18.29 -11.48 -23.18
CA MET A 1 -16.99 -11.15 -22.58
C MET A 1 -17.04 -9.69 -22.18
N GLU A 2 -16.71 -9.34 -20.94
CA GLU A 2 -16.68 -7.93 -20.54
C GLU A 2 -15.54 -7.22 -21.29
N ARG A 3 -15.76 -5.97 -21.73
CA ARG A 3 -14.73 -5.17 -22.39
C ARG A 3 -14.08 -4.24 -21.39
N TRP A 4 -12.76 -4.29 -21.32
CA TRP A 4 -11.93 -3.46 -20.48
C TRP A 4 -10.96 -2.67 -21.34
N ARG A 5 -10.51 -1.54 -20.81
CA ARG A 5 -9.50 -0.72 -21.45
C ARG A 5 -8.11 -1.14 -20.99
N LEU A 6 -7.17 -1.19 -21.94
CA LEU A 6 -5.75 -1.38 -21.71
C LEU A 6 -5.02 -0.07 -22.01
N ILE A 7 -4.36 0.49 -21.00
CA ILE A 7 -3.46 1.63 -21.14
C ILE A 7 -2.03 1.12 -20.95
N ASP A 8 -1.12 1.55 -21.82
CA ASP A 8 0.33 1.45 -21.56
C ASP A 8 0.89 2.87 -21.45
N LEU A 9 1.38 3.23 -20.27
CA LEU A 9 1.98 4.55 -20.03
C LEU A 9 3.45 4.62 -20.47
N GLY A 10 4.03 3.49 -20.90
CA GLY A 10 5.43 3.40 -21.26
C GLY A 10 6.33 3.54 -20.03
N SER A 11 7.20 4.54 -20.07
CA SER A 11 8.15 4.86 -19.00
C SER A 11 7.89 6.24 -18.38
N PRO A 12 6.74 6.45 -17.71
CA PRO A 12 6.40 7.77 -17.17
C PRO A 12 7.31 8.16 -16.00
N GLU A 13 7.32 9.45 -15.68
CA GLU A 13 7.99 9.95 -14.47
C GLU A 13 7.38 9.33 -13.19
N PRO A 14 8.14 9.22 -12.09
CA PRO A 14 7.75 8.49 -10.88
C PRO A 14 6.36 8.80 -10.31
N LEU A 15 5.93 10.06 -10.32
CA LEU A 15 4.64 10.43 -9.75
C LEU A 15 3.48 9.89 -10.60
N VAL A 16 3.50 10.10 -11.92
CA VAL A 16 2.56 9.43 -12.84
C VAL A 16 2.64 7.91 -12.69
N ALA A 17 3.85 7.33 -12.67
CA ALA A 17 4.04 5.89 -12.51
C ALA A 17 3.35 5.34 -11.24
N GLN A 18 3.47 6.08 -10.13
CA GLN A 18 3.00 5.63 -8.81
C GLN A 18 1.54 6.00 -8.51
N THR A 19 0.92 6.97 -9.20
CA THR A 19 -0.38 7.51 -8.75
C THR A 19 -1.41 7.72 -9.87
N PHE A 20 -1.08 7.55 -11.14
CA PHE A 20 -2.02 7.78 -12.24
C PHE A 20 -3.31 6.94 -12.14
N TYR A 21 -3.24 5.71 -11.61
CA TYR A 21 -4.42 4.88 -11.39
C TYR A 21 -5.47 5.53 -10.48
N GLU A 22 -5.12 6.50 -9.62
CA GLU A 22 -6.10 7.21 -8.78
C GLU A 22 -7.01 8.10 -9.65
N ALA A 23 -6.45 8.73 -10.68
CA ALA A 23 -7.23 9.50 -11.65
C ALA A 23 -8.12 8.59 -12.51
N ALA A 24 -7.58 7.45 -12.93
CA ALA A 24 -8.37 6.43 -13.63
C ALA A 24 -9.49 5.87 -12.74
N ALA A 25 -9.23 5.68 -11.44
CA ALA A 25 -10.23 5.20 -10.48
C ALA A 25 -11.35 6.19 -10.26
N GLU A 26 -11.05 7.49 -10.22
CA GLU A 26 -12.09 8.53 -10.19
C GLU A 26 -12.94 8.54 -11.47
N ALA A 27 -12.33 8.45 -12.64
CA ALA A 27 -13.07 8.41 -13.91
C ALA A 27 -13.95 7.14 -14.02
N VAL A 28 -13.44 5.98 -13.61
CA VAL A 28 -14.20 4.72 -13.53
C VAL A 28 -15.32 4.83 -12.49
N HIS A 29 -15.06 5.46 -11.35
CA HIS A 29 -16.06 5.73 -10.34
C HIS A 29 -17.23 6.56 -10.90
N ARG A 30 -16.93 7.63 -11.64
CA ARG A 30 -17.94 8.49 -12.28
C ARG A 30 -18.65 7.86 -13.47
N GLY A 31 -18.14 6.73 -13.99
CA GLY A 31 -18.66 6.11 -15.21
C GLY A 31 -18.22 6.83 -16.49
N GLU A 32 -17.17 7.65 -16.40
CA GLU A 32 -16.57 8.41 -17.51
C GLU A 32 -15.46 7.60 -18.20
N ALA A 33 -14.99 6.52 -17.58
CA ALA A 33 -14.05 5.57 -18.15
C ALA A 33 -14.47 4.11 -17.89
N PRO A 34 -14.15 3.18 -18.80
CA PRO A 34 -14.35 1.75 -18.58
C PRO A 34 -13.36 1.18 -17.54
N ASN A 35 -13.66 0.00 -16.99
CA ASN A 35 -12.72 -0.77 -16.18
C ASN A 35 -11.39 -0.90 -16.93
N THR A 36 -10.28 -0.67 -16.24
CA THR A 36 -8.98 -0.41 -16.89
C THR A 36 -7.87 -1.25 -16.27
N LEU A 37 -7.07 -1.87 -17.14
CA LEU A 37 -5.72 -2.34 -16.84
C LEU A 37 -4.71 -1.32 -17.36
N ILE A 38 -3.82 -0.84 -16.48
CA ILE A 38 -2.73 0.07 -16.82
C ILE A 38 -1.41 -0.67 -16.64
N MET A 39 -0.58 -0.67 -17.67
CA MET A 39 0.77 -1.24 -17.67
C MET A 39 1.80 -0.10 -17.78
N LEU A 40 2.92 -0.21 -17.06
CA LEU A 40 4.01 0.76 -17.14
C LEU A 40 5.33 0.22 -16.58
N GLN A 41 6.42 0.95 -16.81
CA GLN A 41 7.65 0.87 -16.04
C GLN A 41 8.01 2.26 -15.51
N PRO A 42 8.51 2.44 -14.28
CA PRO A 42 8.99 3.74 -13.85
C PRO A 42 10.12 4.25 -14.75
N GLY A 43 10.05 5.50 -15.18
CA GLY A 43 11.09 6.14 -15.99
C GLY A 43 12.35 6.49 -15.18
N SER A 44 12.24 6.56 -13.86
CA SER A 44 13.36 6.73 -12.95
C SER A 44 13.03 6.17 -11.56
N ALA A 45 14.05 6.06 -10.71
CA ALA A 45 13.91 5.52 -9.37
C ALA A 45 13.23 6.49 -8.39
N TYR A 46 12.52 5.93 -7.42
CA TYR A 46 11.84 6.66 -6.35
C TYR A 46 11.62 5.79 -5.11
N VAL A 47 11.23 6.43 -4.02
CA VAL A 47 10.87 5.75 -2.76
C VAL A 47 9.37 5.84 -2.57
N CYS A 48 8.72 4.69 -2.37
CA CYS A 48 7.30 4.60 -2.12
C CYS A 48 7.04 4.32 -0.63
N LEU A 49 6.27 5.19 0.01
CA LEU A 49 5.85 5.07 1.41
C LEU A 49 4.39 4.58 1.49
N GLY A 50 4.13 3.58 2.34
CA GLY A 50 2.77 3.07 2.55
C GLY A 50 1.85 4.08 3.23
N TYR A 51 0.55 4.00 2.96
CA TYR A 51 -0.43 5.00 3.41
C TYR A 51 -0.35 5.29 4.92
N HIS A 52 -0.30 4.26 5.78
CA HIS A 52 -0.30 4.42 7.25
C HIS A 52 1.08 4.49 7.91
N GLN A 53 2.16 4.55 7.12
CA GLN A 53 3.52 4.56 7.66
C GLN A 53 3.97 5.97 8.08
N ASP A 54 4.82 6.04 9.09
CA ASP A 54 5.43 7.29 9.54
C ASP A 54 6.68 7.58 8.69
N LEU A 55 6.70 8.74 8.01
CA LEU A 55 7.74 9.04 7.03
C LEU A 55 9.14 9.00 7.65
N GLU A 56 9.33 9.72 8.75
CA GLU A 56 10.61 9.89 9.41
C GLU A 56 11.06 8.60 10.09
N LYS A 57 10.16 7.71 10.48
CA LYS A 57 10.54 6.42 11.08
C LYS A 57 10.94 5.37 10.06
N GLU A 58 10.41 5.46 8.83
CA GLU A 58 10.63 4.43 7.82
C GLU A 58 11.71 4.81 6.81
N ILE A 59 11.89 6.10 6.49
CA ILE A 59 12.77 6.57 5.40
C ILE A 59 13.95 7.41 5.92
N ASP A 60 15.13 7.16 5.37
CA ASP A 60 16.30 8.05 5.51
C ASP A 60 16.15 9.24 4.56
N LEU A 61 15.53 10.32 5.08
CA LEU A 61 15.23 11.53 4.31
C LEU A 61 16.46 12.25 3.79
N ASP A 62 17.56 12.23 4.55
CA ASP A 62 18.79 12.91 4.15
C ASP A 62 19.45 12.18 2.99
N PHE A 63 19.50 10.84 3.05
CA PHE A 63 19.98 10.03 1.93
C PHE A 63 19.12 10.21 0.66
N CYS A 64 17.78 10.18 0.80
CA CYS A 64 16.90 10.35 -0.34
C CYS A 64 17.08 11.73 -0.99
N ARG A 65 17.29 12.78 -0.18
CA ARG A 65 17.59 14.13 -0.68
C ARG A 65 18.93 14.19 -1.40
N GLU A 66 19.97 13.57 -0.84
CA GLU A 66 21.30 13.52 -1.47
C GLU A 66 21.28 12.80 -2.83
N LYS A 67 20.46 11.75 -2.96
CA LYS A 67 20.31 10.97 -4.20
C LYS A 67 19.21 11.47 -5.13
N GLU A 68 18.59 12.60 -4.81
CA GLU A 68 17.48 13.17 -5.58
C GLU A 68 16.34 12.16 -5.84
N LEU A 69 16.10 11.27 -4.87
CA LEU A 69 15.04 10.27 -4.93
C LEU A 69 13.72 10.88 -4.45
N PRO A 70 12.69 10.99 -5.31
CA PRO A 70 11.37 11.42 -4.88
C PRO A 70 10.80 10.45 -3.86
N ILE A 71 10.15 10.96 -2.83
CA ILE A 71 9.41 10.15 -1.86
C ILE A 71 7.92 10.36 -2.11
N ILE A 72 7.22 9.29 -2.46
CA ILE A 72 5.80 9.32 -2.80
C ILE A 72 5.04 8.45 -1.81
N ARG A 73 4.11 9.04 -1.07
CA ARG A 73 3.16 8.29 -0.23
C ARG A 73 2.01 7.78 -1.09
N ARG A 74 1.86 6.47 -1.22
CA ARG A 74 0.75 5.88 -1.98
C ARG A 74 -0.54 5.80 -1.15
N SER A 75 -1.68 5.65 -1.84
CA SER A 75 -2.99 5.48 -1.20
C SER A 75 -3.24 4.07 -0.65
N GLN A 76 -2.42 3.07 -1.00
CA GLN A 76 -2.51 1.73 -0.44
C GLN A 76 -1.64 1.55 0.80
N GLY A 77 -2.03 0.61 1.65
CA GLY A 77 -1.20 0.14 2.76
C GLY A 77 0.08 -0.58 2.33
N GLY A 78 0.70 -1.32 3.25
CA GLY A 78 1.96 -2.02 3.02
C GLY A 78 3.20 -1.23 3.46
N GLY A 79 4.38 -1.85 3.30
CA GLY A 79 5.65 -1.27 3.73
C GLY A 79 6.27 -0.28 2.74
N ALA A 80 7.31 0.40 3.20
CA ALA A 80 8.08 1.34 2.40
C ALA A 80 9.08 0.58 1.52
N THR A 81 9.31 1.05 0.30
CA THR A 81 10.22 0.37 -0.63
C THR A 81 10.83 1.34 -1.64
N TYR A 82 11.99 0.97 -2.16
CA TYR A 82 12.60 1.56 -3.35
C TYR A 82 12.02 0.90 -4.61
N LEU A 83 11.70 1.70 -5.62
CA LEU A 83 11.15 1.27 -6.90
C LEU A 83 11.87 1.96 -8.06
N ASP A 84 11.99 1.29 -9.20
CA ASP A 84 12.76 1.74 -10.36
C ASP A 84 12.27 1.09 -11.67
N GLY A 85 13.01 1.32 -12.76
CA GLY A 85 12.67 0.84 -14.11
C GLY A 85 12.85 -0.66 -14.33
N ASP A 86 13.48 -1.39 -13.40
CA ASP A 86 13.66 -2.85 -13.49
C ASP A 86 12.43 -3.63 -12.99
N GLN A 87 11.27 -2.98 -12.99
CA GLN A 87 9.99 -3.52 -12.55
C GLN A 87 8.88 -3.09 -13.52
N VAL A 88 8.11 -4.06 -14.01
CA VAL A 88 6.91 -3.81 -14.81
C VAL A 88 5.71 -3.78 -13.87
N PHE A 89 5.01 -2.65 -13.81
CA PHE A 89 3.82 -2.50 -12.99
C PHE A 89 2.55 -2.77 -13.78
N TYR A 90 1.59 -3.37 -13.10
CA TYR A 90 0.20 -3.44 -13.50
C TYR A 90 -0.67 -2.74 -12.45
N GLN A 91 -1.66 -2.00 -12.92
CA GLN A 91 -2.62 -1.29 -12.07
C GLN A 91 -4.01 -1.60 -12.62
N ILE A 92 -4.82 -2.25 -11.79
CA ILE A 92 -6.15 -2.74 -12.14
C ILE A 92 -7.14 -1.85 -11.42
N VAL A 93 -8.02 -1.22 -12.19
CA VAL A 93 -9.07 -0.32 -11.70
C VAL A 93 -10.40 -0.82 -12.21
N ALA A 94 -11.32 -1.17 -11.30
CA ALA A 94 -12.60 -1.73 -11.69
C ALA A 94 -13.75 -1.33 -10.78
N LYS A 95 -14.93 -1.12 -11.36
CA LYS A 95 -16.19 -0.93 -10.66
C LYS A 95 -17.22 -1.92 -11.21
N ASN A 96 -17.90 -2.61 -10.30
CA ASN A 96 -18.99 -3.56 -10.61
C ASN A 96 -18.65 -4.64 -11.65
N SER A 97 -17.39 -5.09 -11.73
CA SER A 97 -17.00 -6.20 -12.61
C SER A 97 -17.03 -7.53 -11.88
N PRO A 98 -17.56 -8.61 -12.48
CA PRO A 98 -17.46 -9.96 -11.93
C PRO A 98 -16.02 -10.50 -11.93
N ALA A 99 -15.11 -9.89 -12.69
CA ALA A 99 -13.69 -10.27 -12.70
C ALA A 99 -12.95 -9.81 -11.42
N VAL A 100 -13.51 -8.86 -10.67
CA VAL A 100 -12.91 -8.28 -9.46
C VAL A 100 -13.84 -8.48 -8.26
N PRO A 101 -13.56 -9.49 -7.41
CA PRO A 101 -14.29 -9.70 -6.17
C PRO A 101 -14.26 -8.47 -5.24
N ARG A 102 -15.32 -8.28 -4.44
CA ARG A 102 -15.39 -7.20 -3.43
C ARG A 102 -14.62 -7.52 -2.15
N ASN A 103 -14.56 -8.81 -1.78
CA ASN A 103 -13.73 -9.24 -0.68
C ASN A 103 -12.26 -9.14 -1.10
N VAL A 104 -11.43 -8.49 -0.28
CA VAL A 104 -10.06 -8.17 -0.67
C VAL A 104 -9.17 -9.42 -0.74
N GLU A 105 -9.42 -10.43 0.09
CA GLU A 105 -8.65 -11.68 0.04
C GLU A 105 -8.98 -12.47 -1.23
N GLU A 106 -10.27 -12.59 -1.57
CA GLU A 106 -10.72 -13.19 -2.83
C GLU A 106 -10.22 -12.41 -4.06
N MET A 107 -10.17 -11.08 -3.96
CA MET A 107 -9.63 -10.22 -5.00
C MET A 107 -8.14 -10.49 -5.22
N PHE A 108 -7.35 -10.64 -4.15
CA PHE A 108 -5.94 -11.03 -4.28
C PHE A 108 -5.80 -12.40 -4.92
N GLU A 109 -6.53 -13.41 -4.44
CA GLU A 109 -6.46 -14.76 -4.99
C GLU A 109 -6.79 -14.78 -6.49
N ARG A 110 -7.86 -14.08 -6.89
CA ARG A 110 -8.31 -14.02 -8.28
C ARG A 110 -7.34 -13.24 -9.18
N LEU A 111 -6.92 -12.04 -8.78
CA LEU A 111 -6.12 -11.17 -9.64
C LEU A 111 -4.64 -11.58 -9.65
N LEU A 112 -4.10 -12.12 -8.55
CA LEU A 112 -2.71 -12.59 -8.53
C LEU A 112 -2.52 -13.93 -9.23
N ALA A 113 -3.59 -14.68 -9.52
CA ALA A 113 -3.53 -15.80 -10.45
C ALA A 113 -3.03 -15.35 -11.84
N VAL A 114 -3.37 -14.13 -12.29
CA VAL A 114 -2.84 -13.55 -13.53
C VAL A 114 -1.33 -13.36 -13.45
N THR A 115 -0.84 -12.85 -12.32
CA THR A 115 0.59 -12.65 -12.10
C THR A 115 1.34 -13.97 -12.03
N VAL A 116 0.78 -14.96 -11.35
CA VAL A 116 1.32 -16.33 -11.30
C VAL A 116 1.45 -16.91 -12.70
N GLU A 117 0.39 -16.83 -13.50
CA GLU A 117 0.40 -17.34 -14.87
C GLU A 117 1.38 -16.57 -15.76
N THR A 118 1.51 -15.26 -15.57
CA THR A 118 2.52 -14.45 -16.27
C THR A 118 3.93 -14.98 -16.02
N TYR A 119 4.27 -15.34 -14.78
CA TYR A 119 5.57 -15.94 -14.46
C TYR A 119 5.73 -17.33 -15.10
N ARG A 120 4.69 -18.16 -15.11
CA ARG A 120 4.73 -19.49 -15.73
C ARG A 120 4.91 -19.42 -17.24
N MET A 121 4.25 -18.48 -17.90
CA MET A 121 4.46 -18.17 -19.32
C MET A 121 5.88 -17.67 -19.65
N LEU A 122 6.66 -17.30 -18.63
CA LEU A 122 8.06 -16.90 -18.72
C LEU A 122 9.00 -17.99 -18.16
N ASP A 123 8.52 -19.24 -18.05
CA ASP A 123 9.25 -20.41 -17.55
C ASP A 123 9.70 -20.30 -16.07
N VAL A 124 8.97 -19.54 -15.25
CA VAL A 124 9.18 -19.44 -13.80
C VAL A 124 7.99 -20.05 -13.05
N GLU A 125 8.24 -21.13 -12.30
CA GLU A 125 7.25 -21.87 -11.50
C GLU A 125 6.80 -21.07 -10.27
N ALA A 126 5.98 -20.05 -10.50
CA ALA A 126 5.40 -19.22 -9.46
C ALA A 126 4.13 -19.83 -8.86
N GLU A 127 3.86 -19.44 -7.62
CA GLU A 127 2.66 -19.80 -6.87
C GLU A 127 2.12 -18.59 -6.10
N PHE A 128 0.80 -18.56 -5.92
CA PHE A 128 0.16 -17.59 -5.04
C PHE A 128 0.37 -18.00 -3.59
N LYS A 129 0.80 -17.06 -2.76
CA LYS A 129 0.94 -17.23 -1.32
C LYS A 129 0.06 -16.19 -0.62
N PRO A 130 -1.02 -16.62 0.05
CA PRO A 130 -1.84 -15.71 0.85
C PRO A 130 -0.98 -14.94 1.86
N LEU A 131 -1.22 -13.64 2.04
CA LEU A 131 -2.40 -12.92 1.58
C LEU A 131 -2.28 -12.33 0.17
N ASN A 132 -1.13 -11.75 -0.18
CA ASN A 132 -0.98 -10.89 -1.35
C ASN A 132 0.39 -11.07 -2.03
N ASP A 133 1.05 -12.20 -1.82
CA ASP A 133 2.37 -12.46 -2.37
C ASP A 133 2.27 -13.47 -3.52
N VAL A 134 3.10 -13.26 -4.54
CA VAL A 134 3.46 -14.30 -5.52
C VAL A 134 4.88 -14.71 -5.20
N VAL A 135 5.14 -16.01 -5.15
CA VAL A 135 6.43 -16.57 -4.75
C VAL A 135 6.95 -17.60 -5.73
N VAL A 136 8.26 -17.80 -5.75
CA VAL A 136 8.97 -18.88 -6.44
C VAL A 136 9.93 -19.54 -5.46
N GLY A 137 9.80 -20.85 -5.26
CA GLY A 137 10.59 -21.58 -4.26
C GLY A 137 10.53 -20.93 -2.87
N GLY A 138 9.37 -20.42 -2.47
CA GLY A 138 9.14 -19.73 -1.20
C GLY A 138 9.64 -18.28 -1.10
N ARG A 139 10.30 -17.74 -2.13
CA ARG A 139 10.78 -16.35 -2.20
C ARG A 139 9.79 -15.47 -2.94
N LYS A 140 9.49 -14.28 -2.40
CA LYS A 140 8.58 -13.32 -3.02
C LYS A 140 9.13 -12.83 -4.36
N ILE A 141 8.31 -12.80 -5.40
CA ILE A 141 8.69 -12.31 -6.73
C ILE A 141 7.70 -11.27 -7.27
N SER A 142 6.74 -10.81 -6.47
CA SER A 142 5.84 -9.71 -6.81
C SER A 142 5.35 -9.01 -5.55
N GLY A 143 5.34 -7.68 -5.55
CA GLY A 143 4.74 -6.85 -4.51
C GLY A 143 3.35 -6.37 -4.93
N ASN A 144 2.35 -6.58 -4.07
CA ASN A 144 0.96 -6.22 -4.37
C ASN A 144 0.32 -5.40 -3.25
N GLY A 145 -0.55 -4.46 -3.64
CA GLY A 145 -1.38 -3.68 -2.75
C GLY A 145 -2.78 -3.55 -3.30
N ALA A 146 -3.76 -3.57 -2.39
CA ALA A 146 -5.16 -3.32 -2.71
C ALA A 146 -5.61 -2.01 -2.07
N GLY A 147 -6.57 -1.36 -2.72
CA GLY A 147 -7.24 -0.16 -2.23
C GLY A 147 -8.62 -0.01 -2.83
N MET A 148 -9.33 1.00 -2.36
CA MET A 148 -10.61 1.39 -2.91
C MET A 148 -10.62 2.91 -3.05
N HIS A 149 -11.17 3.40 -4.16
CA HIS A 149 -11.43 4.80 -4.39
C HIS A 149 -12.91 4.96 -4.69
N GLU A 150 -13.65 5.53 -3.74
CA GLU A 150 -15.12 5.57 -3.77
C GLU A 150 -15.71 4.16 -4.00
N SER A 151 -16.31 3.91 -5.17
CA SER A 151 -16.83 2.57 -5.55
C SER A 151 -15.94 1.78 -6.52
N ALA A 152 -14.76 2.31 -6.87
CA ALA A 152 -13.79 1.62 -7.70
C ALA A 152 -12.78 0.84 -6.83
N SER A 153 -12.64 -0.45 -7.11
CA SER A 153 -11.59 -1.31 -6.56
C SER A 153 -10.28 -1.08 -7.30
N ILE A 154 -9.17 -1.05 -6.55
CA ILE A 154 -7.83 -0.85 -7.07
C ILE A 154 -6.94 -2.01 -6.61
N LEU A 155 -6.24 -2.64 -7.55
CA LEU A 155 -5.11 -3.51 -7.26
C LEU A 155 -3.88 -3.03 -8.03
N VAL A 156 -2.77 -2.83 -7.33
CA VAL A 156 -1.50 -2.46 -7.92
C VAL A 156 -0.48 -3.52 -7.57
N GLY A 157 0.28 -3.96 -8.56
CA GLY A 157 1.40 -4.85 -8.33
C GLY A 157 2.45 -4.76 -9.42
N ASN A 158 3.43 -5.65 -9.36
CA ASN A 158 4.53 -5.68 -10.30
C ASN A 158 4.97 -7.09 -10.67
N VAL A 159 5.63 -7.17 -11.83
CA VAL A 159 6.54 -8.25 -12.22
C VAL A 159 7.95 -7.70 -12.10
N ILE A 160 8.79 -8.39 -11.32
CA ILE A 160 10.11 -7.91 -10.92
C ILE A 160 11.15 -8.45 -11.89
N LEU A 161 11.70 -7.58 -12.75
CA LEU A 161 12.76 -7.96 -13.69
C LEU A 161 14.08 -8.15 -12.93
N ASP A 162 14.44 -7.15 -12.13
CA ASP A 162 15.57 -7.17 -11.21
C ASP A 162 15.38 -6.20 -10.03
N LEU A 163 16.30 -6.23 -9.05
CA LEU A 163 16.27 -5.34 -7.87
C LEU A 163 17.65 -4.92 -7.41
N ASP A 164 17.80 -3.63 -7.07
CA ASP A 164 18.93 -3.14 -6.27
C ASP A 164 18.63 -3.29 -4.76
N TYR A 165 18.94 -4.47 -4.21
CA TYR A 165 18.79 -4.75 -2.77
C TYR A 165 19.58 -3.80 -1.87
N GLY A 166 20.70 -3.24 -2.36
CA GLY A 166 21.51 -2.28 -1.62
C GLY A 166 20.77 -0.95 -1.46
N MET A 167 20.25 -0.43 -2.57
CA MET A 167 19.40 0.78 -2.56
C MET A 167 18.13 0.57 -1.76
N MET A 168 17.45 -0.57 -1.90
CA MET A 168 16.27 -0.92 -1.10
C MET A 168 16.54 -0.84 0.40
N ALA A 169 17.68 -1.36 0.88
CA ALA A 169 18.04 -1.27 2.28
C ALA A 169 18.52 0.14 2.70
N ARG A 170 19.15 0.88 1.78
CA ARG A 170 19.76 2.18 2.07
C ARG A 170 18.76 3.31 2.23
N VAL A 171 17.64 3.26 1.51
CA VAL A 171 16.57 4.27 1.63
C VAL A 171 15.80 4.15 2.95
N LEU A 172 15.87 3.00 3.62
CA LEU A 172 15.17 2.77 4.88
C LEU A 172 15.95 3.35 6.06
N ARG A 173 15.23 3.96 7.00
CA ARG A 173 15.83 4.40 8.26
C ARG A 173 16.11 3.19 9.13
N VAL A 174 17.38 3.00 9.45
CA VAL A 174 17.88 1.87 10.24
C VAL A 174 18.83 2.32 11.34
N PRO A 175 19.00 1.52 12.41
CA PRO A 175 19.83 1.93 13.56
C PRO A 175 21.31 2.11 13.22
N ASP A 176 21.87 1.24 12.37
CA ASP A 176 23.29 1.24 12.01
C ASP A 176 23.56 0.54 10.65
N GLU A 177 24.79 0.68 10.14
CA GLU A 177 25.23 0.08 8.87
C GLU A 177 25.22 -1.45 8.90
N LYS A 178 25.61 -2.08 10.01
CA LYS A 178 25.65 -3.53 10.13
C LYS A 178 24.24 -4.13 10.04
N PHE A 179 23.23 -3.44 10.57
CA PHE A 179 21.84 -3.80 10.43
C PHE A 179 21.37 -3.65 8.98
N ARG A 180 21.79 -2.58 8.30
CA ARG A 180 21.51 -2.35 6.87
C ARG A 180 22.00 -3.50 6.00
N ASP A 181 23.24 -3.93 6.18
CA ASP A 181 23.83 -5.03 5.39
C ASP A 181 23.08 -6.35 5.61
N LYS A 182 22.69 -6.62 6.86
CA LYS A 182 21.86 -7.77 7.18
C LYS A 182 20.49 -7.70 6.51
N MET A 183 19.86 -6.52 6.47
CA MET A 183 18.59 -6.34 5.77
C MET A 183 18.75 -6.55 4.26
N ALA A 184 19.77 -5.97 3.63
CA ALA A 184 20.01 -6.16 2.19
C ALA A 184 20.21 -7.65 1.86
N LYS A 185 21.00 -8.36 2.67
CA LYS A 185 21.17 -9.81 2.54
C LYS A 185 19.85 -10.56 2.72
N SER A 186 19.09 -10.22 3.76
CA SER A 186 17.78 -10.82 4.03
C SER A 186 16.81 -10.59 2.86
N MET A 187 16.74 -9.37 2.30
CA MET A 187 15.92 -9.09 1.13
C MET A 187 16.33 -9.95 -0.07
N ARG A 188 17.64 -10.12 -0.30
CA ARG A 188 18.15 -11.02 -1.35
C ARG A 188 17.78 -12.48 -1.10
N ASP A 189 17.74 -12.93 0.14
CA ASP A 189 17.37 -14.31 0.46
C ASP A 189 15.86 -14.54 0.29
N TRP A 190 15.03 -13.54 0.59
CA TRP A 190 13.56 -13.66 0.63
C TRP A 190 12.82 -13.13 -0.61
N VAL A 191 13.46 -12.31 -1.45
CA VAL A 191 12.86 -11.71 -2.65
C VAL A 191 13.67 -12.12 -3.88
N SER A 192 12.98 -12.70 -4.86
CA SER A 192 13.54 -13.12 -6.14
C SER A 192 13.15 -12.17 -7.28
N THR A 193 13.75 -12.39 -8.45
CA THR A 193 13.60 -11.60 -9.67
C THR A 193 13.64 -12.51 -10.89
N LEU A 194 13.12 -12.06 -12.04
CA LEU A 194 13.28 -12.80 -13.30
C LEU A 194 14.75 -13.00 -13.66
N ARG A 195 15.61 -12.00 -13.43
CA ARG A 195 17.06 -12.16 -13.61
C ARG A 195 17.60 -13.33 -12.81
N ARG A 196 17.19 -13.47 -11.55
CA ARG A 196 17.69 -14.54 -10.68
C ARG A 196 17.23 -15.92 -11.13
N GLU A 197 15.97 -16.06 -11.51
CA GLU A 197 15.39 -17.35 -11.87
C GLU A 197 15.76 -17.79 -13.30
N LEU A 198 15.95 -16.85 -14.24
CA LEU A 198 16.25 -17.13 -15.65
C LEU A 198 17.72 -16.85 -16.05
N GLY A 199 18.51 -16.23 -15.19
CA GLY A 199 19.86 -15.75 -15.48
C GLY A 199 19.91 -14.40 -16.21
N HIS A 200 18.81 -13.98 -16.85
CA HIS A 200 18.63 -12.67 -17.45
C HIS A 200 17.17 -12.21 -17.36
N PRO A 201 16.89 -10.90 -17.25
CA PRO A 201 15.52 -10.41 -17.36
C PRO A 201 15.05 -10.46 -18.83
N PRO A 202 13.83 -10.94 -19.12
CA PRO A 202 13.19 -10.72 -20.41
C PRO A 202 12.96 -9.23 -20.69
N PRO A 203 12.79 -8.83 -21.97
CA PRO A 203 12.36 -7.47 -22.28
C PRO A 203 11.03 -7.15 -21.61
N ALA A 204 10.89 -5.93 -21.10
CA ALA A 204 9.69 -5.51 -20.39
C ALA A 204 8.42 -5.60 -21.25
N GLU A 205 8.52 -5.31 -22.55
CA GLU A 205 7.40 -5.46 -23.49
C GLU A 205 6.93 -6.93 -23.59
N THR A 206 7.85 -7.89 -23.51
CA THR A 206 7.49 -9.32 -23.45
C THR A 206 6.71 -9.63 -22.18
N VAL A 207 7.16 -9.10 -21.03
CA VAL A 207 6.46 -9.25 -19.75
C VAL A 207 5.07 -8.64 -19.80
N LYS A 208 4.93 -7.41 -20.32
CA LYS A 208 3.64 -6.75 -20.48
C LYS A 208 2.70 -7.56 -21.39
N GLN A 209 3.21 -8.08 -22.49
CA GLN A 209 2.44 -8.92 -23.41
C GLN A 209 1.93 -10.19 -22.73
N LYS A 210 2.77 -10.90 -21.97
CA LYS A 210 2.38 -12.09 -21.21
C LYS A 210 1.38 -11.78 -20.12
N TYR A 211 1.53 -10.65 -19.44
CA TYR A 211 0.54 -10.23 -18.45
C TYR A 211 -0.84 -9.97 -19.07
N VAL A 212 -0.88 -9.27 -20.21
CA VAL A 212 -2.12 -9.00 -20.96
C VAL A 212 -2.77 -10.29 -21.47
N GLU A 213 -1.98 -11.24 -21.97
CA GLU A 213 -2.43 -12.56 -22.41
C GLU A 213 -3.11 -13.31 -21.26
N ALA A 214 -2.40 -13.51 -20.15
CA ALA A 214 -2.92 -14.17 -18.95
C ALA A 214 -4.15 -13.46 -18.36
N PHE A 215 -4.18 -12.11 -18.40
CA PHE A 215 -5.31 -11.33 -17.89
C PHE A 215 -6.60 -11.61 -18.65
N GLN A 216 -6.54 -11.62 -19.99
CA GLN A 216 -7.71 -11.89 -20.82
C GLN A 216 -8.19 -13.34 -20.67
N GLU A 217 -7.27 -14.30 -20.67
CA GLU A 217 -7.57 -15.72 -20.59
C GLU A 217 -8.21 -16.11 -19.24
N LEU A 218 -7.61 -15.70 -18.12
CA LEU A 218 -8.06 -16.11 -16.79
C LEU A 218 -9.27 -15.32 -16.30
N LEU A 219 -9.38 -14.04 -16.66
CA LEU A 219 -10.50 -13.20 -16.21
C LEU A 219 -11.67 -13.21 -17.18
N GLY A 220 -11.50 -13.72 -18.41
CA GLY A 220 -12.55 -13.76 -19.42
C GLY A 220 -13.00 -12.34 -19.82
N VAL A 221 -12.02 -11.47 -20.06
CA VAL A 221 -12.21 -10.06 -20.44
C VAL A 221 -11.50 -9.77 -21.76
N GLU A 222 -12.08 -8.91 -22.57
CA GLU A 222 -11.47 -8.41 -23.82
C GLU A 222 -10.79 -7.07 -23.50
N LEU A 223 -9.48 -6.98 -23.70
CA LEU A 223 -8.72 -5.75 -23.48
C LEU A 223 -8.58 -4.95 -24.77
N VAL A 224 -9.12 -3.73 -24.77
CA VAL A 224 -9.06 -2.78 -25.88
C VAL A 224 -8.03 -1.71 -25.58
N ARG A 225 -7.00 -1.59 -26.43
CA ARG A 225 -5.95 -0.58 -26.25
C ARG A 225 -6.49 0.82 -26.50
N GLU A 226 -6.32 1.69 -25.52
CA GLU A 226 -6.65 3.11 -25.62
C GLU A 226 -5.60 3.98 -24.90
N LYS A 227 -5.70 5.29 -25.08
CA LYS A 227 -4.90 6.27 -24.34
C LYS A 227 -5.67 6.77 -23.13
N PRO A 228 -4.98 7.28 -22.10
CA PRO A 228 -5.69 8.00 -21.05
C PRO A 228 -6.46 9.20 -21.62
N THR A 229 -7.64 9.45 -21.08
CA THR A 229 -8.51 10.53 -21.55
C THR A 229 -8.03 11.89 -21.06
N GLU A 230 -8.52 12.97 -21.67
CA GLU A 230 -8.26 14.33 -21.20
C GLU A 230 -8.80 14.56 -19.79
N GLU A 231 -9.94 13.95 -19.44
CA GLU A 231 -10.53 14.04 -18.10
C GLU A 231 -9.66 13.36 -17.05
N GLU A 232 -9.09 12.18 -17.35
CA GLU A 232 -8.15 11.52 -16.43
C GLU A 232 -6.89 12.36 -16.20
N TRP A 233 -6.34 12.96 -17.26
CA TRP A 233 -5.23 13.89 -17.12
C TRP A 233 -5.63 15.14 -16.34
N ARG A 234 -6.85 15.64 -16.50
CA ARG A 234 -7.36 16.78 -15.71
C ARG A 234 -7.47 16.42 -14.23
N ILE A 235 -8.09 15.28 -13.90
CA ILE A 235 -8.16 14.76 -12.52
C ILE A 235 -6.76 14.57 -11.94
N PHE A 236 -5.84 13.99 -12.72
CA PHE A 236 -4.45 13.81 -12.27
C PHE A 236 -3.79 15.16 -11.93
N ASN A 237 -3.89 16.14 -12.83
CA ASN A 237 -3.21 17.42 -12.66
C ASN A 237 -3.87 18.34 -11.61
N GLU A 238 -5.19 18.27 -11.45
CA GLU A 238 -5.94 19.16 -10.54
C GLU A 238 -6.17 18.57 -9.15
N VAL A 239 -6.14 17.24 -9.00
CA VAL A 239 -6.47 16.56 -7.74
C VAL A 239 -5.32 15.67 -7.25
N VAL A 240 -4.94 14.66 -8.04
CA VAL A 240 -3.99 13.63 -7.60
C VAL A 240 -2.60 14.23 -7.37
N LYS A 241 -2.04 14.93 -8.37
CA LYS A 241 -0.71 15.53 -8.30
C LYS A 241 -0.60 16.57 -7.18
N PRO A 242 -1.51 17.55 -7.03
CA PRO A 242 -1.47 18.47 -5.89
C PRO A 242 -1.50 17.77 -4.53
N MET A 243 -2.33 16.73 -4.37
CA MET A 243 -2.36 15.93 -3.14
C MET A 243 -1.01 15.24 -2.89
N HIS A 244 -0.50 14.47 -3.85
CA HIS A 244 0.71 13.66 -3.68
C HIS A 244 2.02 14.47 -3.61
N THR A 245 2.02 15.71 -4.07
CA THR A 245 3.14 16.64 -3.93
C THR A 245 3.04 17.53 -2.69
N SER A 246 1.92 17.47 -1.95
CA SER A 246 1.72 18.26 -0.75
C SER A 246 2.49 17.70 0.44
N ARG A 247 2.89 18.61 1.34
CA ARG A 247 3.53 18.25 2.61
C ARG A 247 2.55 17.52 3.51
N GLU A 248 1.30 17.99 3.55
CA GLU A 248 0.21 17.48 4.36
C GLU A 248 -0.03 15.99 4.09
N TRP A 249 -0.03 15.59 2.80
CA TRP A 249 -0.15 14.19 2.40
C TRP A 249 1.09 13.38 2.77
N LEU A 250 2.28 13.86 2.39
CA LEU A 250 3.53 13.12 2.60
C LEU A 250 3.77 12.84 4.09
N HIS A 251 3.49 13.80 4.97
CA HIS A 251 3.69 13.64 6.42
C HIS A 251 2.45 13.12 7.17
N MET A 252 1.30 12.94 6.50
CA MET A 252 0.01 12.73 7.14
C MET A 252 -0.22 13.71 8.30
N GLU A 253 0.02 15.01 8.06
CA GLU A 253 -0.23 16.01 9.09
C GLU A 253 -1.73 15.95 9.39
N THR A 254 -2.11 15.50 10.60
CA THR A 254 -3.52 15.43 11.02
C THR A 254 -4.16 16.78 10.76
N SER A 255 -5.18 16.77 9.89
CA SER A 255 -5.96 17.95 9.56
C SER A 255 -6.42 18.62 10.87
N PRO A 256 -6.33 19.95 11.02
CA PRO A 256 -6.73 20.66 12.23
C PRO A 256 -8.13 20.31 12.72
N ALA A 257 -9.02 19.85 11.83
CA ALA A 257 -10.36 19.37 12.17
C ALA A 257 -10.40 18.11 13.06
N HIS A 258 -9.32 17.31 13.08
CA HIS A 258 -9.14 16.16 13.96
C HIS A 258 -8.31 16.49 15.21
N ARG A 259 -7.68 17.68 15.27
CA ARG A 259 -7.33 18.24 16.56
C ARG A 259 -8.65 18.69 17.17
N ARG A 260 -9.02 18.15 18.33
CA ARG A 260 -10.01 18.85 19.16
C ARG A 260 -9.55 20.31 19.24
N GLU A 261 -10.38 21.24 18.76
CA GLU A 261 -10.16 22.66 18.99
C GLU A 261 -9.94 22.87 20.49
N GLY A 262 -8.78 23.45 20.84
CA GLY A 262 -8.47 23.84 22.20
C GLY A 262 -8.02 22.69 23.11
N ARG A 263 -6.71 22.60 23.29
CA ARG A 263 -6.08 22.88 24.60
C ARG A 263 -4.58 22.95 24.37
N ALA A 264 -3.98 24.10 24.66
CA ALA A 264 -2.64 24.10 25.18
C ALA A 264 -2.71 23.32 26.51
N VAL A 265 -2.51 22.00 26.44
CA VAL A 265 -2.37 21.17 27.63
C VAL A 265 -0.99 21.53 28.16
N LYS A 266 -0.95 22.56 29.02
CA LYS A 266 0.03 22.61 30.10
C LYS A 266 0.05 21.17 30.63
N ILE A 267 1.16 20.43 30.48
CA ILE A 267 1.26 19.02 30.87
C ILE A 267 0.76 18.94 32.32
N ALA A 268 -0.53 18.65 32.47
CA ALA A 268 -1.14 18.44 33.77
C ALA A 268 -0.53 17.14 34.23
N GLY A 269 -0.06 17.08 35.48
CA GLY A 269 0.92 16.08 35.95
C GLY A 269 0.58 14.60 35.71
N ASP A 270 -0.65 14.29 35.28
CA ASP A 270 -1.15 12.94 35.06
C ASP A 270 -1.30 12.54 33.58
N VAL A 271 -0.96 13.43 32.62
CA VAL A 271 -1.02 13.10 31.18
C VAL A 271 0.32 12.53 30.72
N LYS A 272 0.29 11.32 30.14
CA LYS A 272 1.45 10.65 29.55
C LYS A 272 1.28 10.51 28.04
N VAL A 273 2.39 10.57 27.30
CA VAL A 273 2.45 10.16 25.89
C VAL A 273 3.20 8.84 25.83
N VAL A 274 2.55 7.81 25.33
CA VAL A 274 3.07 6.45 25.27
C VAL A 274 3.06 5.95 23.84
N GLU A 275 4.03 5.11 23.49
CA GLU A 275 4.11 4.48 22.18
C GLU A 275 4.45 3.00 22.32
N ALA A 276 3.76 2.15 21.57
CA ALA A 276 4.01 0.71 21.56
C ALA A 276 3.87 0.12 20.16
N ASP A 277 4.76 -0.83 19.86
CA ASP A 277 4.72 -1.62 18.63
C ASP A 277 4.13 -3.01 18.91
N HIS A 278 3.19 -3.42 18.07
CA HIS A 278 2.60 -4.75 18.05
C HIS A 278 2.82 -5.40 16.69
N LYS A 279 3.62 -6.47 16.65
CA LYS A 279 3.86 -7.25 15.45
C LYS A 279 2.90 -8.46 15.43
N ALA A 280 1.87 -8.36 14.60
CA ALA A 280 1.07 -9.49 14.14
C ALA A 280 1.65 -9.97 12.80
N ARG A 281 0.80 -10.35 11.83
CA ARG A 281 1.25 -10.50 10.42
C ARG A 281 1.75 -9.16 9.85
N LYS A 282 1.14 -8.06 10.28
CA LYS A 282 1.54 -6.67 9.97
C LYS A 282 1.96 -5.96 11.27
N LEU A 283 2.77 -4.92 11.14
CA LEU A 283 3.18 -4.05 12.23
C LEU A 283 2.08 -3.01 12.48
N ILE A 284 1.62 -2.94 13.71
CA ILE A 284 0.75 -1.88 14.23
C ILE A 284 1.55 -1.11 15.29
N ARG A 285 1.71 0.19 15.10
CA ARG A 285 2.29 1.13 16.05
C ARG A 285 1.19 2.00 16.61
N VAL A 286 1.07 2.03 17.93
CA VAL A 286 0.10 2.86 18.64
C VAL A 286 0.85 3.94 19.40
N ARG A 287 0.52 5.20 19.14
CA ARG A 287 0.94 6.34 19.95
C ARG A 287 -0.29 6.96 20.58
N ALA A 288 -0.32 7.11 21.90
CA ALA A 288 -1.48 7.63 22.61
C ALA A 288 -1.12 8.67 23.66
N GLU A 289 -2.01 9.64 23.81
CA GLU A 289 -2.08 10.53 24.97
C GLU A 289 -3.07 9.92 25.96
N VAL A 290 -2.65 9.72 27.20
CA VAL A 290 -3.44 9.02 28.22
C VAL A 290 -3.42 9.78 29.54
N LYS A 291 -4.53 9.70 30.29
CA LYS A 291 -4.64 10.22 31.65
C LYS A 291 -5.18 9.13 32.57
N GLY A 292 -4.33 8.59 33.44
CA GLY A 292 -4.65 7.37 34.18
C GLY A 292 -4.88 6.21 33.21
N ASP A 293 -6.07 5.61 33.23
CA ASP A 293 -6.50 4.55 32.33
C ASP A 293 -7.30 5.05 31.11
N GLU A 294 -7.54 6.36 30.97
CA GLU A 294 -8.33 6.92 29.87
C GLU A 294 -7.46 7.33 28.68
N ILE A 295 -7.85 6.94 27.47
CA ILE A 295 -7.24 7.41 26.21
C ILE A 295 -7.78 8.81 25.91
N LEU A 296 -6.93 9.84 25.93
CA LEU A 296 -7.32 11.20 25.52
C LEU A 296 -7.30 11.37 23.99
N GLY A 297 -6.36 10.71 23.34
CA GLY A 297 -6.19 10.68 21.89
C GLY A 297 -5.21 9.58 21.50
N ILE A 298 -5.35 9.06 20.29
CA ILE A 298 -4.58 7.92 19.81
C ILE A 298 -4.31 8.03 18.31
N GLN A 299 -3.13 7.58 17.90
CA GLN A 299 -2.71 7.43 16.52
C GLN A 299 -2.28 5.98 16.28
N ILE A 300 -2.78 5.41 15.20
CA ILE A 300 -2.49 4.05 14.75
C ILE A 300 -1.77 4.14 13.41
N ARG A 301 -0.53 3.65 13.36
CA ARG A 301 0.34 3.68 12.19
C ARG A 301 0.93 2.29 11.93
N GLY A 302 1.45 2.03 10.74
CA GLY A 302 2.03 0.73 10.43
C GLY A 302 2.11 0.38 8.95
N ASP A 303 2.49 -0.87 8.67
CA ASP A 303 2.63 -1.43 7.31
C ASP A 303 1.39 -2.24 6.88
N PHE A 304 0.26 -2.05 7.56
CA PHE A 304 -0.98 -2.78 7.32
C PHE A 304 -1.82 -2.18 6.18
N PHE A 305 -2.84 -2.93 5.75
CA PHE A 305 -3.81 -2.53 4.75
C PHE A 305 -5.17 -2.31 5.40
N VAL A 306 -5.89 -1.25 4.98
CA VAL A 306 -7.25 -0.94 5.43
C VAL A 306 -8.04 -0.44 4.23
N LEU A 307 -9.25 -0.94 4.07
CA LEU A 307 -10.16 -0.56 3.00
C LEU A 307 -11.54 -0.23 3.58
N PRO A 308 -12.02 1.03 3.46
CA PRO A 308 -11.33 2.20 2.90
C PRO A 308 -10.16 2.66 3.77
N LYS A 309 -9.16 3.32 3.17
CA LYS A 309 -7.90 3.70 3.84
C LYS A 309 -8.13 4.70 4.98
N GLU A 310 -9.17 5.53 4.90
CA GLU A 310 -9.54 6.54 5.89
C GLU A 310 -10.13 5.94 7.18
N ALA A 311 -10.58 4.69 7.17
CA ALA A 311 -11.32 4.09 8.28
C ALA A 311 -10.53 4.06 9.60
N ILE A 312 -9.20 4.04 9.55
CA ILE A 312 -8.38 4.13 10.78
C ILE A 312 -8.62 5.41 11.56
N ALA A 313 -8.87 6.54 10.90
CA ALA A 313 -9.20 7.79 11.58
C ALA A 313 -10.49 7.66 12.40
N THR A 314 -11.47 6.89 11.90
CA THR A 314 -12.69 6.56 12.65
C THR A 314 -12.38 5.71 13.87
N LEU A 315 -11.53 4.68 13.74
CA LEU A 315 -11.11 3.87 14.90
C LEU A 315 -10.37 4.70 15.96
N GLU A 316 -9.46 5.58 15.52
CA GLU A 316 -8.74 6.51 16.41
C GLU A 316 -9.70 7.43 17.18
N TRP A 317 -10.71 7.98 16.49
CA TRP A 317 -11.75 8.78 17.11
C TRP A 317 -12.60 7.98 18.10
N MET A 318 -13.02 6.77 17.73
CA MET A 318 -13.84 5.90 18.57
C MET A 318 -13.14 5.44 19.84
N LEU A 319 -11.82 5.27 19.80
CA LEU A 319 -10.99 4.92 20.96
C LEU A 319 -10.69 6.12 21.86
N SER A 320 -10.89 7.34 21.40
CA SER A 320 -10.70 8.54 22.22
C SER A 320 -11.81 8.67 23.27
N GLY A 321 -11.43 8.73 24.54
CA GLY A 321 -12.31 8.68 25.71
C GLY A 321 -12.58 7.27 26.24
N VAL A 322 -12.02 6.23 25.61
CA VAL A 322 -12.18 4.84 26.04
C VAL A 322 -11.17 4.52 27.14
N LYS A 323 -11.60 3.78 28.16
CA LYS A 323 -10.72 3.23 29.19
C LYS A 323 -9.88 2.08 28.64
N LEU A 324 -8.63 1.98 29.08
CA LEU A 324 -7.67 0.92 28.80
C LEU A 324 -8.01 -0.37 29.54
N GLU A 325 -9.18 -0.91 29.25
CA GLU A 325 -9.67 -2.21 29.67
C GLU A 325 -9.94 -3.06 28.44
N GLU A 326 -9.56 -4.34 28.47
CA GLU A 326 -9.65 -5.18 27.27
C GLU A 326 -11.10 -5.30 26.76
N GLY A 327 -12.07 -5.37 27.66
CA GLY A 327 -13.50 -5.43 27.31
C GLY A 327 -13.97 -4.20 26.54
N THR A 328 -13.70 -3.00 27.04
CA THR A 328 -14.13 -1.72 26.43
C THR A 328 -13.43 -1.45 25.11
N VAL A 329 -12.12 -1.73 25.04
CA VAL A 329 -11.36 -1.61 23.79
C VAL A 329 -11.88 -2.63 22.77
N SER A 330 -12.10 -3.88 23.15
CA SER A 330 -12.63 -4.93 22.27
C SER A 330 -14.02 -4.58 21.73
N GLU A 331 -14.92 -4.07 22.58
CA GLU A 331 -16.25 -3.63 22.16
C GLU A 331 -16.17 -2.48 21.15
N THR A 332 -15.28 -1.51 21.41
CA THR A 332 -15.06 -0.37 20.51
C THR A 332 -14.54 -0.83 19.15
N VAL A 333 -13.56 -1.74 19.12
CA VAL A 333 -13.02 -2.30 17.88
C VAL A 333 -14.09 -3.11 17.15
N LYS A 334 -14.90 -3.92 17.83
CA LYS A 334 -16.01 -4.66 17.19
C LYS A 334 -17.04 -3.72 16.57
N ARG A 335 -17.40 -2.66 17.28
CA ARG A 335 -18.31 -1.63 16.77
C ARG A 335 -17.71 -0.93 15.53
N PHE A 336 -16.41 -0.64 15.54
CA PHE A 336 -15.72 -0.07 14.38
C PHE A 336 -15.93 -0.91 13.11
N TYR A 337 -15.67 -2.23 13.16
CA TYR A 337 -15.89 -3.10 11.99
C TYR A 337 -17.36 -3.14 11.57
N LYS A 338 -18.29 -3.20 12.52
CA LYS A 338 -19.73 -3.24 12.25
C LYS A 338 -20.24 -1.96 11.58
N ASP A 339 -19.78 -0.79 12.05
CA ASP A 339 -20.31 0.51 11.65
C ASP A 339 -19.70 1.01 10.34
N THR A 340 -18.51 0.52 9.97
CA THR A 340 -17.76 0.99 8.80
C THR A 340 -17.66 -0.01 7.64
N ASP A 341 -18.03 -1.27 7.87
CA ASP A 341 -17.80 -2.39 6.92
C ASP A 341 -16.34 -2.49 6.44
N THR A 342 -15.40 -2.04 7.28
CA THR A 342 -13.98 -1.98 6.93
C THR A 342 -13.36 -3.36 6.81
N GLN A 343 -12.51 -3.53 5.80
CA GLN A 343 -11.65 -4.71 5.64
C GLN A 343 -10.21 -4.38 6.03
N THR A 344 -9.58 -5.23 6.83
CA THR A 344 -8.19 -5.08 7.30
C THR A 344 -7.35 -6.30 6.93
N PRO A 345 -7.14 -6.56 5.62
CA PRO A 345 -6.63 -7.83 5.16
C PRO A 345 -5.24 -8.12 5.76
N GLY A 346 -5.13 -9.28 6.40
CA GLY A 346 -3.92 -9.72 7.12
C GLY A 346 -3.89 -9.34 8.60
N LEU A 347 -4.88 -8.60 9.12
CA LEU A 347 -5.07 -8.32 10.54
C LEU A 347 -6.44 -8.81 11.01
N LYS A 348 -6.53 -9.12 12.30
CA LYS A 348 -7.77 -9.46 12.99
C LYS A 348 -8.18 -8.31 13.92
N PRO A 349 -9.46 -8.18 14.28
CA PRO A 349 -9.89 -7.22 15.31
C PRO A 349 -9.08 -7.32 16.61
N GLN A 350 -8.73 -8.54 17.03
CA GLN A 350 -7.92 -8.77 18.23
C GLN A 350 -6.49 -8.20 18.12
N ASP A 351 -5.92 -8.08 16.92
CA ASP A 351 -4.58 -7.50 16.74
C ASP A 351 -4.59 -6.00 17.10
N TYR A 352 -5.67 -5.28 16.75
CA TYR A 352 -5.86 -3.89 17.18
C TYR A 352 -6.06 -3.78 18.69
N VAL A 353 -6.86 -4.67 19.29
CA VAL A 353 -7.04 -4.73 20.75
C VAL A 353 -5.70 -4.95 21.43
N ASN A 354 -4.94 -5.96 21.01
CA ASN A 354 -3.64 -6.28 21.57
C ASN A 354 -2.66 -5.11 21.42
N ALA A 355 -2.67 -4.42 20.27
CA ALA A 355 -1.81 -3.26 20.03
C ALA A 355 -2.14 -2.09 20.96
N VAL A 356 -3.42 -1.76 21.13
CA VAL A 356 -3.87 -0.73 22.07
C VAL A 356 -3.54 -1.13 23.49
N MET A 357 -3.81 -2.38 23.89
CA MET A 357 -3.56 -2.85 25.25
C MET A 357 -2.07 -2.87 25.63
N LYS A 358 -1.14 -2.91 24.67
CA LYS A 358 0.30 -2.76 24.98
C LYS A 358 0.63 -1.42 25.64
N ILE A 359 -0.13 -0.35 25.37
CA ILE A 359 0.12 0.95 25.98
C ILE A 359 -0.17 0.94 27.49
N LYS A 360 -1.05 0.04 27.95
CA LYS A 360 -1.35 -0.14 29.39
C LYS A 360 -0.14 -0.61 30.19
N GLY A 361 0.81 -1.31 29.57
CA GLY A 361 2.06 -1.71 30.23
C GLY A 361 3.08 -0.58 30.38
N LEU A 362 2.81 0.59 29.81
CA LEU A 362 3.72 1.75 29.77
C LEU A 362 3.23 2.94 30.62
N ILE A 363 1.99 2.88 31.10
CA ILE A 363 1.41 3.84 32.06
C ILE A 363 1.72 3.41 33.49
#